data_AF-A0A9D3UBE4-F1
#
_entry.id   AF-A0A9D3UBE4-F1
#
_cell.length_a   1.000
_cell.length_b   1.000
_cell.length_c   1.000
_cell.angle_alpha   90.00
_cell.angle_beta   90.00
_cell.angle_gamma   90.00
#
_symmetry.space_group_name_H-M   'P 1'
#
loop_
_entity.id
_entity.type
_entity.pdbx_description
1 polymer ?
#
loop_
_entity_poly.entity_id
_entity_poly.type
_entity_poly.pdbx_seq_one_letter_code
_entity_poly.pdbx_strand_id
1 'polypeptide(L)'
;MGKVHGSLARAGKVRGQTPKVAKQDKKKKPRGRAYKRMQYNRRFVTAVVGFGKKRGPNSSENIKTTAYKMYGADGTQSIPLNRPSDCRVESRQLQPS
;
A
#
# COMPACT_ATOMS: atom_id res chain seq x y z
N MET A 1 -4.91 -31.68 33.24
CA MET A 1 -4.03 -30.61 33.74
C MET A 1 -4.13 -29.41 32.81
N GLY A 2 -4.82 -28.34 33.24
CA GLY A 2 -5.23 -27.23 32.39
C GLY A 2 -4.10 -26.28 32.00
N LYS A 3 -4.30 -25.54 30.91
CA LYS A 3 -3.39 -24.48 30.44
C LYS A 3 -3.51 -23.26 31.37
N VAL A 4 -2.84 -23.32 32.51
CA VAL A 4 -2.90 -22.26 33.54
C VAL A 4 -1.93 -21.13 33.17
N HIS A 5 -2.40 -19.88 33.24
CA HIS A 5 -1.55 -18.69 33.05
C HIS A 5 -0.51 -18.56 34.18
N GLY A 6 0.54 -17.75 33.98
CA GLY A 6 1.63 -17.62 34.96
C GLY A 6 1.14 -17.26 36.37
N SER A 7 1.76 -17.84 37.40
CA SER A 7 1.57 -17.42 38.80
C SER A 7 2.19 -16.04 39.02
N LEU A 8 1.77 -15.34 40.08
CA LEU A 8 2.28 -14.02 40.46
C LEU A 8 3.81 -13.99 40.59
N ALA A 9 4.41 -15.11 41.03
CA ALA A 9 5.86 -15.31 41.13
C ALA A 9 6.62 -15.26 39.78
N ARG A 10 5.92 -15.32 38.65
CA ARG A 10 6.49 -15.24 37.29
C ARG A 10 6.08 -13.95 36.58
N ALA A 11 6.06 -12.84 37.32
CA ALA A 11 5.82 -11.52 36.75
C ALA A 11 6.83 -11.21 35.64
N GLY A 12 6.36 -10.58 34.55
CA GLY A 12 7.21 -10.26 33.40
C GLY A 12 7.50 -11.43 32.43
N LYS A 13 7.04 -12.67 32.72
CA LYS A 13 7.24 -13.85 31.84
C LYS A 13 6.94 -13.57 30.37
N VAL A 14 5.81 -12.94 30.08
CA VAL A 14 5.36 -12.69 28.70
C VAL A 14 6.27 -11.68 27.99
N ARG A 15 6.74 -10.64 28.68
CA ARG A 15 7.65 -9.64 28.11
C ARG A 15 9.08 -10.16 27.95
N GLY A 16 9.51 -11.12 28.78
CA GLY A 16 10.79 -11.80 28.64
C GLY A 16 10.77 -12.90 27.57
N GLN A 17 9.63 -13.54 27.36
CA GLN A 17 9.45 -14.57 26.33
C GLN A 17 9.35 -13.98 24.92
N THR A 18 8.82 -12.77 24.76
CA THR A 18 8.75 -12.14 23.43
C THR A 18 10.15 -11.77 22.94
N PRO A 19 10.56 -12.23 21.74
CA PRO A 19 11.86 -11.86 21.21
C PRO A 19 11.93 -10.34 21.06
N LYS A 20 13.04 -9.75 21.53
CA LYS A 20 13.23 -8.30 21.46
C LYS A 20 13.57 -7.89 20.03
N VAL A 21 12.56 -7.57 19.24
CA VAL A 21 12.75 -7.06 17.88
C VAL A 21 13.22 -5.61 17.94
N ALA A 22 14.39 -5.33 17.36
CA ALA A 22 14.90 -3.98 17.20
C ALA A 22 13.99 -3.15 16.28
N LYS A 23 13.94 -1.84 16.51
CA LYS A 23 13.20 -0.95 15.61
C LYS A 23 13.94 -0.92 14.28
N GLN A 24 13.21 -1.15 13.19
CA GLN A 24 13.74 -0.96 11.84
C GLN A 24 14.12 0.51 11.63
N ASP A 25 15.27 0.73 11.01
CA ASP A 25 15.68 2.05 10.55
C ASP A 25 14.74 2.54 9.45
N LYS A 26 14.16 3.72 9.67
CA LYS A 26 13.21 4.34 8.75
C LYS A 26 13.64 5.77 8.47
N LYS A 27 13.56 6.16 7.21
CA LYS A 27 13.77 7.55 6.80
C LYS A 27 12.81 8.46 7.58
N LYS A 28 13.31 9.64 7.97
CA LYS A 28 12.51 10.62 8.71
C LYS A 28 11.29 11.00 7.87
N LYS A 29 10.10 10.87 8.45
CA LYS A 29 8.88 11.42 7.84
C LYS A 29 8.96 12.95 7.90
N PRO A 30 8.52 13.65 6.84
CA PRO A 30 8.42 15.11 6.93
C PRO A 30 7.45 15.49 8.06
N ARG A 31 7.69 16.64 8.69
CA ARG A 31 6.89 17.15 9.81
C ARG A 31 6.01 18.31 9.37
N GLY A 32 5.01 18.64 10.19
CA GLY A 32 4.13 19.80 9.98
C GLY A 32 3.29 19.75 8.70
N ARG A 33 3.28 20.85 7.95
CA ARG A 33 2.44 21.04 6.76
C ARG A 33 2.70 20.01 5.67
N ALA A 34 3.96 19.65 5.45
CA ALA A 34 4.35 18.66 4.44
C ALA A 34 3.71 17.29 4.73
N TYR A 35 3.65 16.87 6.00
CA TYR A 35 2.97 15.62 6.38
C TYR A 35 1.46 15.69 6.13
N LYS A 36 0.83 16.82 6.48
CA LYS A 36 -0.61 17.02 6.27
C LYS A 36 -0.99 17.00 4.79
N ARG A 37 -0.15 17.56 3.91
CA ARG A 37 -0.35 17.50 2.44
C ARG A 37 -0.33 16.06 1.94
N MET A 38 0.68 15.27 2.32
CA MET A 38 0.75 13.86 1.93
C MET A 38 -0.46 13.06 2.47
N GLN A 39 -0.89 13.33 3.70
CA GLN A 39 -2.06 12.68 4.29
C GLN A 39 -3.36 13.03 3.57
N TYR A 40 -3.56 14.29 3.18
CA TYR A 40 -4.73 14.75 2.43
C TYR A 40 -4.79 14.09 1.06
N ASN A 41 -3.69 14.13 0.30
CA ASN A 41 -3.62 13.52 -1.03
C ASN A 41 -3.94 12.02 -0.97
N ARG A 42 -3.35 11.29 -0.02
CA ARG A 42 -3.60 9.85 0.16
C ARG A 42 -5.03 9.50 0.57
N ARG A 43 -5.72 10.39 1.29
CA ARG A 43 -7.08 10.14 1.79
C ARG A 43 -8.17 10.61 0.83
N PHE A 44 -7.95 11.69 0.09
CA PHE A 44 -9.04 12.39 -0.60
C PHE A 44 -8.81 12.59 -2.10
N VAL A 45 -7.56 12.78 -2.55
CA VAL A 45 -7.27 13.12 -3.96
C VAL A 45 -6.91 11.89 -4.78
N THR A 46 -5.98 11.08 -4.30
CA THR A 46 -5.45 9.91 -5.03
C THR A 46 -6.26 8.64 -4.76
N ALA A 47 -7.10 8.63 -3.73
CA ALA A 47 -7.95 7.48 -3.42
C ALA A 47 -9.12 7.42 -4.42
N VAL A 48 -8.94 6.71 -5.52
CA VAL A 48 -10.01 6.42 -6.48
C VAL A 48 -11.10 5.64 -5.74
N VAL A 49 -12.28 6.25 -5.60
CA VAL A 49 -13.48 5.57 -5.12
C VAL A 49 -13.96 4.71 -6.30
N GLY A 50 -13.38 3.51 -6.45
CA GLY A 50 -13.97 2.50 -7.32
C GLY A 50 -15.41 2.19 -6.87
N PHE A 51 -16.18 1.48 -7.69
CA PHE A 51 -17.53 1.04 -7.33
C PHE A 51 -17.51 0.31 -5.96
N GLY A 52 -18.11 0.92 -4.94
CA GLY A 52 -18.17 0.40 -3.58
C GLY A 52 -17.72 1.38 -2.48
N LYS A 53 -17.66 0.88 -1.24
CA LYS A 53 -17.31 1.69 -0.05
C LYS A 53 -15.81 2.02 -0.02
N LYS A 54 -15.48 3.27 0.32
CA LYS A 54 -14.11 3.75 0.49
C LYS A 54 -13.35 2.90 1.51
N ARG A 55 -12.15 2.46 1.15
CA ARG A 55 -11.29 1.66 2.04
C ARG A 55 -10.83 2.46 3.25
N GLY A 56 -10.76 1.77 4.39
CA GLY A 56 -10.34 2.36 5.66
C GLY A 56 -8.84 2.73 5.65
N PRO A 57 -8.42 3.75 6.42
CA PRO A 57 -7.06 4.29 6.39
C PRO A 57 -5.95 3.32 6.84
N ASN A 58 -6.31 2.18 7.44
CA ASN A 58 -5.42 1.15 7.94
C ASN A 58 -5.81 -0.26 7.48
N SER A 59 -6.52 -0.40 6.35
CA SER A 59 -6.77 -1.73 5.79
C SER A 59 -5.44 -2.30 5.26
N SER A 60 -4.90 -3.30 5.95
CA SER A 60 -3.68 -3.99 5.54
C SER A 60 -3.98 -4.97 4.42
N GLU A 61 -3.86 -4.53 3.17
CA GLU A 61 -3.69 -5.46 2.06
C GLU A 61 -2.19 -5.71 1.85
N ASN A 62 -1.84 -6.94 1.52
CA ASN A 62 -0.48 -7.31 1.21
C ASN A 62 -0.05 -6.55 -0.05
N ILE A 63 0.92 -5.64 0.06
CA ILE A 63 1.33 -4.75 -1.05
C ILE A 63 1.70 -5.54 -2.32
N LYS A 64 2.12 -6.80 -2.16
CA LYS A 64 2.38 -7.73 -3.26
C LYS A 64 1.12 -8.02 -4.09
N THR A 65 -0.03 -8.27 -3.46
CA THR A 65 -1.28 -8.60 -4.17
C THR A 65 -1.87 -7.39 -4.90
N THR A 66 -1.67 -6.17 -4.39
CA THR A 66 -2.14 -4.95 -5.04
C THR A 66 -1.28 -4.60 -6.26
N ALA A 67 0.03 -4.82 -6.21
CA ALA A 67 0.92 -4.65 -7.37
C ALA A 67 0.62 -5.69 -8.47
N TYR A 68 0.48 -6.97 -8.13
CA TYR A 68 0.10 -8.01 -9.10
C TYR A 68 -1.29 -7.78 -9.74
N LYS A 69 -2.24 -7.18 -9.01
CA LYS A 69 -3.56 -6.80 -9.56
C LYS A 69 -3.53 -5.58 -10.48
N MET A 70 -2.55 -4.68 -10.34
CA MET A 70 -2.43 -3.45 -11.14
C MET A 70 -1.53 -3.60 -12.37
N TYR A 71 -0.57 -4.53 -12.35
CA TYR A 71 0.44 -4.71 -13.41
C TYR A 71 0.41 -6.10 -14.08
N GLY A 72 -0.57 -6.95 -13.76
CA GLY A 72 -0.59 -8.35 -14.22
C GLY A 72 0.64 -9.15 -13.71
N ALA A 73 0.75 -10.43 -14.07
CA ALA A 73 1.95 -11.22 -13.78
C ALA A 73 3.16 -10.79 -14.64
N ASP A 74 2.90 -9.97 -15.67
CA ASP A 74 3.81 -9.69 -16.79
C ASP A 74 4.37 -8.26 -16.76
N GLY A 75 3.96 -7.44 -15.77
CA GLY A 75 4.45 -6.07 -15.60
C GLY A 75 3.85 -5.02 -16.54
N THR A 76 2.83 -5.38 -17.33
CA THR A 76 2.17 -4.44 -18.25
C THR A 76 1.05 -3.66 -17.54
N GLN A 77 1.07 -2.33 -17.67
CA GLN A 77 0.02 -1.46 -17.13
C GLN A 77 -1.29 -1.68 -17.90
N SER A 78 -2.28 -2.32 -17.28
CA SER A 78 -3.65 -2.35 -17.80
C SER A 78 -4.36 -1.05 -17.47
N ILE A 79 -4.06 0.01 -18.22
CA ILE A 79 -4.92 1.19 -18.27
C ILE A 79 -6.20 0.75 -19.00
N PRO A 80 -7.40 0.88 -18.42
CA PRO A 80 -8.61 0.66 -19.18
C PRO A 80 -8.64 1.70 -20.30
N LEU A 81 -8.51 1.24 -21.55
CA LEU A 81 -8.76 2.06 -22.71
C LEU A 81 -10.22 2.51 -22.65
N ASN A 82 -10.47 3.71 -22.13
CA ASN A 82 -11.53 4.52 -22.71
C ASN A 82 -11.05 4.84 -24.12
N ARG A 83 -11.34 3.92 -25.05
CA ARG A 83 -11.23 4.11 -26.49
C ARG A 83 -12.48 4.90 -26.85
N PRO A 84 -12.45 6.24 -27.00
CA PRO A 84 -13.48 6.88 -27.80
C PRO A 84 -13.32 6.27 -29.19
N SER A 85 -14.37 5.61 -29.66
CA SER A 85 -14.56 5.39 -31.09
C SER A 85 -14.36 6.75 -31.78
N ASP A 86 -13.49 6.77 -32.79
CA ASP A 86 -13.26 7.90 -33.70
C ASP A 86 -12.12 8.88 -33.36
N CYS A 87 -10.87 8.43 -33.45
CA CYS A 87 -9.85 9.24 -34.16
C CYS A 87 -8.71 8.36 -34.70
N ARG A 88 -8.66 8.25 -36.04
CA ARG A 88 -7.58 7.65 -36.83
C ARG A 88 -6.27 8.39 -36.55
N VAL A 89 -5.30 7.74 -35.91
CA VAL A 89 -3.93 8.27 -35.77
C VAL A 89 -3.07 7.71 -36.90
N GLU A 90 -2.64 8.62 -37.76
CA GLU A 90 -1.74 8.38 -38.90
C GLU A 90 -0.34 7.99 -38.41
N SER A 91 0.18 6.89 -38.93
CA SER A 91 1.50 6.33 -38.61
C SER A 91 2.61 7.20 -39.22
N ARG A 92 3.17 8.16 -38.47
CA ARG A 92 4.46 8.77 -38.85
C ARG A 92 5.61 7.88 -38.37
N GLN A 93 6.20 7.15 -39.31
CA GLN A 93 7.51 6.52 -39.17
C GLN A 93 8.57 7.63 -39.00
N LEU A 94 9.32 7.63 -37.89
CA LEU A 94 10.54 8.41 -37.77
C LEU A 94 11.70 7.56 -38.32
N GLN A 95 12.24 7.96 -39.47
CA GLN A 95 13.50 7.42 -39.98
C GLN A 95 14.65 8.07 -39.21
N PRO A 96 15.65 7.31 -38.72
CA PRO A 96 16.86 7.87 -38.17
C PRO A 96 17.75 8.45 -39.28
N SER A 97 18.41 9.56 -38.98
CA SER A 97 19.48 10.18 -39.80
C SER A 97 20.84 9.69 -39.33
#